data_AF-A0A524NIK5-F1
#
_entry.id   AF-A0A524NIK5-F1
#
_cell.length_a   1.000
_cell.length_b   1.000
_cell.length_c   1.000
_cell.angle_alpha   90.00
_cell.angle_beta   90.00
_cell.angle_gamma   90.00
#
_symmetry.space_group_name_H-M   'P 1'
#
loop_
_entity.id
_entity.type
_entity.pdbx_description
1 polymer ?
#
loop_
_entity_poly.entity_id
_entity_poly.type
_entity_poly.pdbx_seq_one_letter_code
_entity_poly.pdbx_strand_id
1 'polypeptide(L)'
;MIRTSSFAVSSTLTLFALSLALLATPAPALAQAKFGDAEFQCVSGKQKAAGKYCQSVLKAWSTWDKKGDDAKRDASIVKAASKLTSSWSKEETKSSGSGVDCIDQTVSAGAMAATIDAATTDIVAEINTGLDLANKDDATCGSKLVKAAATQCGGLLKVESKHTKAAPKGGSGAKRAEGKTKASDKFSAAWLKAATCATGATEGDIESRLDTISNGAVYDTAVSPLVDAAEFQPVSFDGLTDTVEYEGRTYTPRCAFDGDEDYHFFVKRGSENKVVMYYQGGGACWENLTCGIPVCKNGADPISDDPDLASTGFADLSNPDNPFRNWNIVFVTYCTCDIHYGDADQTYSGALPDVNVAHRGFSNAKVAEKFARENFLNPDVVMVTGSSAGGYGALFHGGLIPKVWPASEVNVIGDASNGVITPDFLQNEFPNWNFEANLPDDIPGVLESIANGTGMPAYTEAVAAFYPDSKWANYSTAYDGGTGGQTGFYNVMLNGNDPIAALSWWEGSCAFGSQMRLQATDTHTAISATPANNYRYYIGTGSRHTMYGSNKVYDAVEGTVGGEAQTVVDWINEMLAYNPAAPATPWDNVSCTDCGLVLPGDPAPAVIPTPPFVAGGGPTSVEIVCP
;
A
#
# COMPACT_ATOMS: atom_id res chain seq x y z
N MET A 1 32.25 9.46 -84.90
CA MET A 1 33.70 9.76 -84.94
C MET A 1 34.10 10.39 -83.61
N ILE A 2 35.28 10.02 -83.10
CA ILE A 2 35.98 10.48 -81.87
C ILE A 2 35.67 9.70 -80.56
N ARG A 3 36.49 8.65 -80.35
CA ARG A 3 37.38 8.32 -79.19
C ARG A 3 36.91 8.67 -77.76
N THR A 4 36.61 7.71 -76.84
CA THR A 4 37.41 6.75 -76.02
C THR A 4 37.56 7.16 -74.53
N SER A 5 37.02 6.30 -73.65
CA SER A 5 37.56 5.71 -72.39
C SER A 5 37.91 6.54 -71.12
N SER A 6 37.16 6.21 -70.04
CA SER A 6 37.57 5.61 -68.73
C SER A 6 38.61 6.22 -67.75
N PHE A 7 38.12 6.34 -66.49
CA PHE A 7 38.69 6.03 -65.16
C PHE A 7 39.82 6.86 -64.47
N ALA A 8 39.42 7.50 -63.34
CA ALA A 8 39.89 7.29 -61.95
C ALA A 8 40.86 8.27 -61.22
N VAL A 9 40.50 8.48 -59.93
CA VAL A 9 41.28 8.67 -58.66
C VAL A 9 41.48 10.08 -58.05
N SER A 10 41.10 10.15 -56.75
CA SER A 10 41.49 11.00 -55.60
C SER A 10 41.56 12.52 -55.67
N SER A 11 40.95 13.18 -54.66
CA SER A 11 41.72 13.81 -53.57
C SER A 11 40.84 14.36 -52.44
N THR A 12 41.31 14.15 -51.22
CA THR A 12 40.97 14.78 -49.94
C THR A 12 40.98 16.31 -50.00
N LEU A 13 40.01 16.98 -49.35
CA LEU A 13 40.19 18.38 -48.93
C LEU A 13 39.53 18.70 -47.58
N THR A 14 40.37 19.27 -46.73
CA THR A 14 40.23 19.77 -45.37
C THR A 14 39.21 20.91 -45.27
N LEU A 15 38.31 20.89 -44.27
CA LEU A 15 37.49 22.05 -43.90
C LEU A 15 37.98 22.71 -42.61
N PHE A 16 38.20 24.02 -42.72
CA PHE A 16 38.61 24.95 -41.68
C PHE A 16 37.50 25.16 -40.64
N ALA A 17 37.88 25.12 -39.37
CA ALA A 17 37.07 25.51 -38.23
C ALA A 17 36.97 27.05 -38.16
N LEU A 18 35.74 27.57 -38.06
CA LEU A 18 35.48 28.89 -37.51
C LEU A 18 34.40 28.76 -36.42
N SER A 19 34.83 29.04 -35.20
CA SER A 19 34.11 28.95 -33.95
C SER A 19 33.12 30.11 -33.78
N LEU A 20 31.83 29.79 -33.68
CA LEU A 20 30.83 30.64 -33.04
C LEU A 20 30.41 29.95 -31.74
N ALA A 21 31.06 30.31 -30.64
CA ALA A 21 30.68 29.89 -29.31
C ALA A 21 29.44 30.69 -28.89
N LEU A 22 28.24 30.12 -29.07
CA LEU A 22 27.10 30.51 -28.27
C LEU A 22 27.38 30.06 -26.83
N LEU A 23 27.58 31.03 -25.94
CA LEU A 23 27.54 30.82 -24.50
C LEU A 23 26.12 30.43 -24.11
N ALA A 24 25.78 29.15 -24.28
CA ALA A 24 24.73 28.53 -23.49
C ALA A 24 25.23 28.54 -22.06
N THR A 25 24.78 29.51 -21.26
CA THR A 25 24.83 29.35 -19.81
C THR A 25 24.09 28.06 -19.51
N PRO A 26 24.73 27.04 -18.90
CA PRO A 26 23.95 25.93 -18.40
C PRO A 26 22.91 26.55 -17.46
N ALA A 27 21.63 26.33 -17.76
CA ALA A 27 20.61 26.51 -16.75
C ALA A 27 21.16 25.82 -15.51
N PRO A 28 21.18 26.47 -14.33
CA PRO A 28 21.56 25.76 -13.13
C PRO A 28 20.66 24.53 -13.11
N ALA A 29 21.26 23.35 -13.18
CA ALA A 29 20.61 22.16 -12.70
C ALA A 29 20.31 22.50 -11.23
N LEU A 30 19.12 23.05 -11.00
CA LEU A 30 18.45 22.93 -9.72
C LEU A 30 18.48 21.42 -9.52
N ALA A 31 19.41 20.98 -8.67
CA ALA A 31 19.36 19.64 -8.13
C ALA A 31 17.97 19.56 -7.52
N GLN A 32 17.02 19.03 -8.29
CA GLN A 32 15.65 18.85 -7.87
C GLN A 32 15.81 18.00 -6.62
N ALA A 33 15.53 18.58 -5.46
CA ALA A 33 15.49 17.81 -4.23
C ALA A 33 14.59 16.63 -4.55
N LYS A 34 15.09 15.40 -4.37
CA LYS A 34 14.27 14.21 -4.57
C LYS A 34 13.07 14.40 -3.65
N PHE A 35 11.87 14.47 -4.23
CA PHE A 35 10.62 14.51 -3.49
C PHE A 35 10.68 13.43 -2.39
N GLY A 36 10.36 13.78 -1.14
CA GLY A 36 10.51 12.92 0.04
C GLY A 36 11.69 13.26 0.95
N ASP A 37 12.85 13.72 0.48
CA ASP A 37 14.00 13.86 1.39
C ASP A 37 13.75 14.90 2.52
N ALA A 38 13.03 15.99 2.23
CA ALA A 38 12.78 17.07 3.18
C ALA A 38 11.73 16.70 4.25
N GLU A 39 10.65 16.01 3.84
CA GLU A 39 9.58 15.48 4.68
C GLU A 39 10.18 14.55 5.74
N PHE A 40 10.97 13.56 5.31
CA PHE A 40 11.61 12.60 6.20
C PHE A 40 12.67 13.25 7.10
N GLN A 41 13.38 14.30 6.64
CA GLN A 41 14.26 15.08 7.52
C GLN A 41 13.45 15.81 8.61
N CYS A 42 12.32 16.43 8.24
CA CYS A 42 11.46 17.15 9.18
C CYS A 42 10.94 16.22 10.27
N VAL A 43 10.29 15.11 9.88
CA VAL A 43 9.74 14.11 10.80
C VAL A 43 10.83 13.49 11.67
N SER A 44 11.97 13.14 11.09
CA SER A 44 13.14 12.67 11.85
C SER A 44 13.57 13.67 12.93
N GLY A 45 13.60 14.97 12.60
CA GLY A 45 13.95 16.02 13.54
C GLY A 45 12.92 16.19 14.66
N LYS A 46 11.63 16.10 14.34
CA LYS A 46 10.51 16.12 15.30
C LYS A 46 10.57 14.93 16.27
N GLN A 47 10.73 13.71 15.77
CA GLN A 47 10.92 12.49 16.60
C GLN A 47 12.13 12.61 17.54
N LYS A 48 13.25 13.16 17.07
CA LYS A 48 14.44 13.41 17.90
C LYS A 48 14.16 14.44 19.00
N ALA A 49 13.36 15.47 18.72
CA ALA A 49 12.99 16.47 19.69
C ALA A 49 12.04 15.87 20.76
N ALA A 50 11.06 15.06 20.35
CA ALA A 50 10.18 14.29 21.23
C ALA A 50 11.00 13.37 22.15
N GLY A 51 12.00 12.66 21.63
CA GLY A 51 12.88 11.81 22.45
C GLY A 51 13.67 12.59 23.51
N LYS A 52 14.16 13.79 23.18
CA LYS A 52 14.80 14.68 24.16
C LYS A 52 13.81 15.21 25.18
N TYR A 53 12.57 15.49 24.77
CA TYR A 53 11.50 15.94 25.65
C TYR A 53 11.16 14.86 26.67
N CYS A 54 10.79 13.66 26.23
CA CYS A 54 10.47 12.52 27.10
C CYS A 54 11.60 12.24 28.11
N GLN A 55 12.84 12.18 27.64
CA GLN A 55 13.99 12.02 28.52
C GLN A 55 14.12 13.16 29.56
N SER A 56 13.78 14.39 29.21
CA SER A 56 13.89 15.55 30.11
C SER A 56 12.77 15.56 31.15
N VAL A 57 11.54 15.21 30.76
CA VAL A 57 10.38 15.10 31.65
C VAL A 57 10.61 14.02 32.71
N LEU A 58 10.99 12.81 32.30
CA LEU A 58 11.31 11.74 33.24
C LEU A 58 12.53 12.08 34.13
N LYS A 59 13.53 12.83 33.63
CA LYS A 59 14.62 13.33 34.50
C LYS A 59 14.14 14.35 35.54
N ALA A 60 13.14 15.17 35.20
CA ALA A 60 12.53 16.10 36.15
C ALA A 60 11.80 15.32 37.26
N TRP A 61 11.01 14.31 36.90
CA TRP A 61 10.36 13.39 37.85
C TRP A 61 11.35 12.63 38.71
N SER A 62 12.40 12.05 38.11
CA SER A 62 13.49 11.41 38.87
C SER A 62 14.15 12.37 39.87
N THR A 63 14.21 13.68 39.59
CA THR A 63 14.75 14.65 40.53
C THR A 63 13.74 14.96 41.63
N TRP A 64 12.46 15.02 41.27
CA TRP A 64 11.34 15.21 42.18
C TRP A 64 11.25 14.09 43.21
N ASP A 65 11.39 12.81 42.83
CA ASP A 65 11.34 11.68 43.79
C ASP A 65 12.29 11.87 44.98
N LYS A 66 13.45 12.49 44.77
CA LYS A 66 14.44 12.75 45.84
C LYS A 66 14.21 14.02 46.64
N LYS A 67 13.44 14.96 46.08
CA LYS A 67 13.41 16.36 46.55
C LYS A 67 12.02 16.84 46.96
N GLY A 68 10.95 16.23 46.46
CA GLY A 68 9.57 16.66 46.68
C GLY A 68 9.31 18.11 46.26
N ASP A 69 10.04 18.62 45.26
CA ASP A 69 10.00 20.03 44.87
C ASP A 69 9.21 20.21 43.57
N ASP A 70 7.90 20.43 43.72
CA ASP A 70 6.97 20.61 42.60
C ASP A 70 7.39 21.78 41.70
N ALA A 71 7.75 22.93 42.29
CA ALA A 71 8.12 24.11 41.55
C ALA A 71 9.35 23.88 40.64
N LYS A 72 10.37 23.16 41.12
CA LYS A 72 11.53 22.80 40.30
C LYS A 72 11.22 21.77 39.23
N ARG A 73 10.36 20.78 39.52
CA ARG A 73 9.89 19.80 38.53
C ARG A 73 9.17 20.52 37.40
N ASP A 74 8.18 21.34 37.73
CA ASP A 74 7.33 22.04 36.77
C ASP A 74 8.15 23.03 35.94
N ALA A 75 9.05 23.79 36.55
CA ALA A 75 9.97 24.67 35.82
C ALA A 75 10.89 23.89 34.85
N SER A 76 11.27 22.66 35.18
CA SER A 76 12.09 21.81 34.31
C SER A 76 11.28 21.27 33.13
N ILE A 77 10.03 20.88 33.35
CA ILE A 77 9.10 20.41 32.31
C ILE A 77 8.78 21.57 31.35
N VAL A 78 8.44 22.75 31.87
CA VAL A 78 8.21 23.96 31.05
C VAL A 78 9.43 24.28 30.17
N LYS A 79 10.64 24.23 30.75
CA LYS A 79 11.88 24.44 29.98
C LYS A 79 12.09 23.38 28.90
N ALA A 80 11.70 22.12 29.16
CA ALA A 80 11.75 21.06 28.17
C ALA A 80 10.75 21.32 27.04
N ALA A 81 9.53 21.75 27.36
CA ALA A 81 8.47 22.05 26.40
C ALA A 81 8.82 23.24 25.48
N SER A 82 9.45 24.28 26.03
CA SER A 82 9.98 25.38 25.21
C SER A 82 11.03 24.90 24.21
N LYS A 83 11.92 24.00 24.63
CA LYS A 83 12.94 23.42 23.73
C LYS A 83 12.34 22.51 22.67
N LEU A 84 11.30 21.75 23.02
CA LEU A 84 10.54 20.94 22.07
C LEU A 84 9.94 21.85 21.00
N THR A 85 9.17 22.85 21.41
CA THR A 85 8.54 23.83 20.51
C THR A 85 9.56 24.50 19.59
N SER A 86 10.65 25.04 20.14
CA SER A 86 11.70 25.67 19.33
C SER A 86 12.38 24.71 18.37
N SER A 87 12.54 23.43 18.74
CA SER A 87 13.10 22.42 17.84
C SER A 87 12.10 22.04 16.75
N TRP A 88 10.82 21.90 17.10
CA TRP A 88 9.72 21.59 16.18
C TRP A 88 9.61 22.64 15.08
N SER A 89 9.44 23.91 15.46
CA SER A 89 9.31 25.03 14.50
C SER A 89 10.55 25.20 13.62
N LYS A 90 11.73 24.85 14.15
CA LYS A 90 12.96 24.86 13.36
C LYS A 90 12.94 23.81 12.25
N GLU A 91 12.40 22.62 12.50
CA GLU A 91 12.29 21.59 11.46
C GLU A 91 11.21 21.95 10.43
N GLU A 92 10.08 22.53 10.86
CA GLU A 92 9.02 23.05 9.96
C GLU A 92 9.56 24.15 9.03
N THR A 93 10.29 25.12 9.58
CA THR A 93 10.90 26.19 8.78
C THR A 93 11.88 25.65 7.73
N LYS A 94 12.68 24.62 8.08
CA LYS A 94 13.62 24.01 7.13
C LYS A 94 12.91 23.25 6.02
N SER A 95 11.83 22.55 6.36
CA SER A 95 11.02 21.80 5.40
C SER A 95 10.37 22.76 4.41
N SER A 96 9.71 23.81 4.92
CA SER A 96 9.05 24.83 4.11
C SER A 96 10.04 25.54 3.17
N GLY A 97 11.26 25.83 3.65
CA GLY A 97 12.33 26.37 2.81
C GLY A 97 12.78 25.45 1.67
N SER A 98 12.41 24.16 1.70
CA SER A 98 12.62 23.18 0.62
C SER A 98 11.37 22.95 -0.24
N GLY A 99 10.30 23.73 -0.05
CA GLY A 99 9.03 23.58 -0.78
C GLY A 99 8.08 22.53 -0.22
N VAL A 100 8.33 22.03 1.00
CA VAL A 100 7.58 20.94 1.62
C VAL A 100 7.00 21.40 2.94
N ASP A 101 5.67 21.32 3.12
CA ASP A 101 5.05 21.64 4.41
C ASP A 101 4.76 20.40 5.25
N CYS A 102 5.60 20.15 6.25
CA CYS A 102 5.41 19.08 7.23
C CYS A 102 4.62 19.53 8.47
N ILE A 103 4.04 20.74 8.49
CA ILE A 103 3.19 21.19 9.60
C ILE A 103 1.90 20.39 9.63
N ASP A 104 1.28 20.22 8.46
CA ASP A 104 -0.01 19.57 8.24
C ASP A 104 0.09 18.05 8.32
N GLN A 105 1.31 17.51 8.19
CA GLN A 105 1.60 16.07 8.18
C GLN A 105 1.80 15.48 9.59
N THR A 106 1.90 16.30 10.63
CA THR A 106 2.25 15.85 11.99
C THR A 106 1.44 16.58 13.05
N VAL A 107 1.32 16.01 14.25
CA VAL A 107 0.75 16.75 15.38
C VAL A 107 1.61 17.97 15.78
N SER A 108 0.97 18.92 16.47
CA SER A 108 1.67 20.07 17.03
C SER A 108 2.65 19.65 18.15
N ALA A 109 3.67 20.48 18.39
CA ALA A 109 4.59 20.29 19.52
C ALA A 109 3.87 20.20 20.87
N GLY A 110 2.77 20.95 21.03
CA GLY A 110 1.96 20.95 22.25
C GLY A 110 1.18 19.64 22.43
N ALA A 111 0.58 19.12 21.35
CA ALA A 111 -0.09 17.82 21.37
C ALA A 111 0.89 16.68 21.70
N MET A 112 2.06 16.67 21.03
CA MET A 112 3.14 15.71 21.34
C MET A 112 3.60 15.80 22.80
N ALA A 113 3.76 17.03 23.33
CA ALA A 113 4.11 17.22 24.75
C ALA A 113 3.05 16.64 25.67
N ALA A 114 1.76 16.91 25.42
CA ALA A 114 0.66 16.42 26.23
C ALA A 114 0.60 14.88 26.25
N THR A 115 0.77 14.22 25.10
CA THR A 115 0.83 12.75 25.01
C THR A 115 1.98 12.19 25.85
N ILE A 116 3.18 12.77 25.74
CA ILE A 116 4.34 12.32 26.50
C ILE A 116 4.18 12.61 27.99
N ASP A 117 3.63 13.76 28.37
CA ASP A 117 3.45 14.14 29.78
C ASP A 117 2.46 13.23 30.50
N ALA A 118 1.34 12.89 29.86
CA ALA A 118 0.38 11.93 30.39
C ALA A 118 1.03 10.55 30.60
N ALA A 119 1.66 10.00 29.56
CA ALA A 119 2.28 8.68 29.65
C ALA A 119 3.45 8.60 30.65
N THR A 120 4.26 9.67 30.75
CA THR A 120 5.36 9.72 31.72
C THR A 120 4.87 9.87 33.16
N THR A 121 3.72 10.54 33.38
CA THR A 121 3.07 10.61 34.70
C THR A 121 2.62 9.22 35.15
N ASP A 122 2.02 8.43 34.26
CA ASP A 122 1.61 7.05 34.55
C ASP A 122 2.79 6.14 34.89
N ILE A 123 3.89 6.23 34.11
CA ILE A 123 5.13 5.49 34.37
C ILE A 123 5.67 5.81 35.77
N VAL A 124 5.69 7.10 36.14
CA VAL A 124 6.22 7.53 37.44
C VAL A 124 5.32 7.06 38.58
N ALA A 125 4.00 7.14 38.41
CA ALA A 125 3.04 6.64 39.40
C ALA A 125 3.20 5.13 39.62
N GLU A 126 3.38 4.36 38.55
CA GLU A 126 3.60 2.92 38.63
C GLU A 126 4.92 2.59 39.34
N ILE A 127 6.04 3.22 38.93
CA ILE A 127 7.34 3.03 39.59
C ILE A 127 7.29 3.39 41.08
N ASN A 128 6.53 4.42 41.45
CA ASN A 128 6.42 4.86 42.84
C ASN A 128 5.41 4.05 43.66
N THR A 129 4.71 3.09 43.05
CA THR A 129 3.81 2.19 43.78
C THR A 129 4.60 1.39 44.81
N GLY A 130 4.19 1.43 46.08
CA GLY A 130 4.86 0.73 47.18
C GLY A 130 6.07 1.44 47.79
N LEU A 131 6.53 2.56 47.21
CA LEU A 131 7.64 3.35 47.73
C LEU A 131 7.17 4.44 48.71
N ASP A 132 7.85 4.59 49.85
CA ASP A 132 7.69 5.76 50.71
C ASP A 132 8.71 6.84 50.31
N LEU A 133 8.27 7.84 49.55
CA LEU A 133 9.16 8.92 49.10
C LEU A 133 9.67 9.83 50.24
N ALA A 134 9.14 9.72 51.46
CA ALA A 134 9.74 10.36 52.63
C ALA A 134 11.01 9.60 53.11
N ASN A 135 11.12 8.31 52.81
CA ASN A 135 12.31 7.50 53.04
C ASN A 135 13.36 7.77 51.96
N LYS A 136 14.59 8.08 52.37
CA LYS A 136 15.69 8.43 51.45
C LYS A 136 16.11 7.29 50.53
N ASP A 137 16.01 6.05 50.99
CA ASP A 137 16.41 4.88 50.22
C ASP A 137 15.37 4.59 49.14
N ASP A 138 14.08 4.63 49.49
CA ASP A 138 12.96 4.50 48.55
C ASP A 138 12.93 5.64 47.53
N ALA A 139 13.07 6.90 47.98
CA ALA A 139 13.19 8.07 47.11
C ALA A 139 14.38 7.99 46.14
N THR A 140 15.53 7.48 46.62
CA THR A 140 16.70 7.26 45.78
C THR A 140 16.45 6.12 44.79
N CYS A 141 15.70 5.11 45.20
CA CYS A 141 15.38 3.97 44.39
C CYS A 141 14.41 4.30 43.25
N GLY A 142 13.25 4.90 43.55
CA GLY A 142 12.30 5.38 42.55
C GLY A 142 12.97 6.30 41.52
N SER A 143 13.78 7.25 42.01
CA SER A 143 14.57 8.10 41.11
C SER A 143 15.49 7.33 40.15
N LYS A 144 16.14 6.24 40.59
CA LYS A 144 17.05 5.48 39.71
C LYS A 144 16.24 4.78 38.61
N LEU A 145 15.08 4.22 38.96
CA LEU A 145 14.17 3.56 38.02
C LEU A 145 13.60 4.56 37.02
N VAL A 146 13.06 5.69 37.48
CA VAL A 146 12.57 6.76 36.59
C VAL A 146 13.68 7.29 35.67
N LYS A 147 14.92 7.40 36.17
CA LYS A 147 16.07 7.82 35.34
C LYS A 147 16.47 6.75 34.31
N ALA A 148 16.29 5.47 34.61
CA ALA A 148 16.48 4.39 33.65
C ALA A 148 15.45 4.51 32.52
N ALA A 149 14.17 4.66 32.86
CA ALA A 149 13.08 4.91 31.91
C ALA A 149 13.35 6.15 31.04
N ALA A 150 13.85 7.24 31.63
CA ALA A 150 14.26 8.45 30.91
C ALA A 150 15.32 8.19 29.83
N THR A 151 16.22 7.23 30.08
CA THR A 151 17.32 6.89 29.16
C THR A 151 16.80 6.05 27.99
N GLN A 152 15.90 5.10 28.27
CA GLN A 152 15.27 4.29 27.23
C GLN A 152 14.33 5.11 26.36
N CYS A 153 13.43 5.92 26.92
CA CYS A 153 12.49 6.72 26.13
C CYS A 153 13.20 7.60 25.09
N GLY A 154 14.23 8.35 25.53
CA GLY A 154 15.04 9.15 24.62
C GLY A 154 15.92 8.32 23.67
N GLY A 155 16.24 7.08 24.04
CA GLY A 155 16.97 6.11 23.22
C GLY A 155 16.12 5.57 22.07
N LEU A 156 14.92 5.09 22.35
CA LEU A 156 13.95 4.56 21.39
C LEU A 156 13.63 5.60 20.32
N LEU A 157 13.19 6.80 20.72
CA LEU A 157 12.85 7.87 19.77
C LEU A 157 14.04 8.40 18.96
N LYS A 158 15.27 8.26 19.49
CA LYS A 158 16.48 8.55 18.72
C LYS A 158 16.77 7.47 17.67
N VAL A 159 16.43 6.22 17.94
CA VAL A 159 16.53 5.13 16.97
C VAL A 159 15.49 5.35 15.87
N GLU A 160 14.24 5.65 16.24
CA GLU A 160 13.17 5.95 15.28
C GLU A 160 13.50 7.14 14.38
N SER A 161 13.95 8.25 14.96
CA SER A 161 14.44 9.42 14.22
C SER A 161 15.48 9.04 13.15
N LYS A 162 16.42 8.15 13.47
CA LYS A 162 17.44 7.70 12.52
C LYS A 162 16.86 6.79 11.43
N HIS A 163 15.91 5.93 11.79
CA HIS A 163 15.23 5.06 10.85
C HIS A 163 14.44 5.89 9.84
N THR A 164 13.59 6.81 10.30
CA THR A 164 12.85 7.75 9.44
C THR A 164 13.78 8.53 8.51
N LYS A 165 14.89 9.06 9.03
CA LYS A 165 15.88 9.77 8.21
C LYS A 165 16.48 8.92 7.08
N ALA A 166 16.57 7.61 7.28
CA ALA A 166 17.15 6.67 6.34
C ALA A 166 16.11 6.02 5.42
N ALA A 167 14.81 6.21 5.69
CA ALA A 167 13.74 5.52 4.99
C ALA A 167 13.69 5.76 3.47
N PRO A 168 13.94 6.97 2.94
CA PRO A 168 14.03 7.20 1.48
C PRO A 168 15.14 6.39 0.78
N LYS A 169 16.04 5.76 1.54
CA LYS A 169 17.16 4.95 1.04
C LYS A 169 16.99 3.47 1.34
N GLY A 170 15.75 3.01 1.53
CA GLY A 170 15.40 1.64 1.92
C GLY A 170 15.30 1.44 3.43
N GLY A 171 15.66 2.44 4.25
CA GLY A 171 15.77 2.26 5.69
C GLY A 171 16.73 1.12 6.05
N SER A 172 16.67 0.66 7.30
CA SER A 172 17.25 -0.64 7.66
C SER A 172 16.52 -1.13 8.89
N GLY A 173 15.52 -1.99 8.66
CA GLY A 173 14.75 -2.63 9.72
C GLY A 173 15.68 -3.32 10.73
N ALA A 174 16.72 -4.01 10.25
CA ALA A 174 17.74 -4.61 11.09
C ALA A 174 18.46 -3.60 12.01
N LYS A 175 18.88 -2.44 11.50
CA LYS A 175 19.53 -1.39 12.34
C LYS A 175 18.55 -0.74 13.31
N ARG A 176 17.27 -0.61 12.92
CA ARG A 176 16.20 -0.13 13.80
C ARG A 176 16.01 -1.10 14.96
N ALA A 177 15.84 -2.40 14.66
CA ALA A 177 15.70 -3.47 15.64
C ALA A 177 16.92 -3.53 16.59
N GLU A 178 18.13 -3.60 16.05
CA GLU A 178 19.38 -3.61 16.85
C GLU A 178 19.48 -2.37 17.76
N GLY A 179 19.06 -1.20 17.25
CA GLY A 179 19.01 0.04 18.02
C GLY A 179 18.03 -0.02 19.19
N LYS A 180 16.83 -0.57 18.97
CA LYS A 180 15.81 -0.77 20.01
C LYS A 180 16.29 -1.75 21.08
N THR A 181 16.83 -2.90 20.68
CA THR A 181 17.43 -3.89 21.61
C THR A 181 18.52 -3.24 22.46
N LYS A 182 19.43 -2.45 21.88
CA LYS A 182 20.45 -1.73 22.64
C LYS A 182 19.89 -0.69 23.63
N ALA A 183 18.69 -0.16 23.38
CA ALA A 183 18.03 0.76 24.31
C ALA A 183 17.40 -0.02 25.46
N SER A 184 16.74 -1.14 25.17
CA SER A 184 16.20 -2.11 26.12
C SER A 184 17.30 -2.69 27.03
N ASP A 185 18.39 -3.24 26.48
CA ASP A 185 19.50 -3.79 27.27
C ASP A 185 20.08 -2.79 28.30
N LYS A 186 20.14 -1.51 27.92
CA LYS A 186 20.62 -0.45 28.81
C LYS A 186 19.63 -0.12 29.90
N PHE A 187 18.34 -0.21 29.62
CA PHE A 187 17.29 -0.10 30.61
C PHE A 187 17.35 -1.27 31.58
N SER A 188 17.34 -2.49 31.10
CA SER A 188 17.44 -3.71 31.91
C SER A 188 18.65 -3.68 32.84
N ALA A 189 19.83 -3.34 32.29
CA ALA A 189 21.04 -3.23 33.09
C ALA A 189 20.98 -2.11 34.17
N ALA A 190 20.18 -1.07 33.95
CA ALA A 190 19.95 -0.01 34.94
C ALA A 190 18.85 -0.39 35.95
N TRP A 191 17.81 -1.09 35.51
CA TRP A 191 16.73 -1.63 36.33
C TRP A 191 17.27 -2.64 37.34
N LEU A 192 18.07 -3.60 36.89
CA LEU A 192 18.70 -4.61 37.75
C LEU A 192 19.61 -4.01 38.83
N LYS A 193 20.26 -2.86 38.55
CA LYS A 193 21.06 -2.13 39.55
C LYS A 193 20.22 -1.45 40.63
N ALA A 194 18.92 -1.33 40.41
CA ALA A 194 17.94 -0.81 41.34
C ALA A 194 17.00 -1.91 41.89
N ALA A 195 17.24 -3.19 41.56
CA ALA A 195 16.38 -4.34 41.90
C ALA A 195 16.16 -4.62 43.39
N THR A 196 16.78 -3.86 44.29
CA THR A 196 16.46 -3.87 45.73
C THR A 196 15.31 -2.93 46.09
N CYS A 197 14.62 -2.34 45.11
CA CYS A 197 13.48 -1.45 45.31
C CYS A 197 12.26 -2.20 45.83
N ALA A 198 11.52 -1.59 46.77
CA ALA A 198 10.20 -2.05 47.19
C ALA A 198 9.08 -1.63 46.21
N THR A 199 9.42 -1.29 44.95
CA THR A 199 8.45 -0.88 43.95
C THR A 199 7.52 -2.05 43.58
N GLY A 200 6.24 -1.75 43.34
CA GLY A 200 5.27 -2.67 42.78
C GLY A 200 5.35 -2.82 41.25
N ALA A 201 6.11 -1.95 40.57
CA ALA A 201 6.29 -2.00 39.12
C ALA A 201 7.20 -3.17 38.70
N THR A 202 6.93 -3.77 37.55
CA THR A 202 7.85 -4.72 36.92
C THR A 202 8.66 -4.06 35.80
N GLU A 203 9.80 -4.65 35.47
CA GLU A 203 10.63 -4.17 34.34
C GLU A 203 9.86 -4.20 33.02
N GLY A 204 9.16 -5.30 32.77
CA GLY A 204 8.41 -5.53 31.53
C GLY A 204 7.24 -4.55 31.35
N ASP A 205 6.53 -4.21 32.44
CA ASP A 205 5.41 -3.26 32.37
C ASP A 205 5.91 -1.86 31.99
N ILE A 206 7.01 -1.40 32.61
CA ILE A 206 7.61 -0.10 32.30
C ILE A 206 8.19 -0.08 30.88
N GLU A 207 8.84 -1.17 30.46
CA GLU A 207 9.33 -1.31 29.09
C GLU A 207 8.20 -1.21 28.06
N SER A 208 7.09 -1.93 28.27
CA SER A 208 5.91 -1.88 27.41
C SER A 208 5.32 -0.47 27.28
N ARG A 209 5.26 0.28 28.39
CA ARG A 209 4.82 1.68 28.38
C ARG A 209 5.78 2.60 27.61
N LEU A 210 7.08 2.36 27.71
CA LEU A 210 8.10 3.14 26.99
C LEU A 210 8.03 2.87 25.48
N ASP A 211 7.79 1.63 25.08
CA ASP A 211 7.53 1.26 23.69
C ASP A 211 6.24 1.91 23.18
N THR A 212 5.20 1.95 24.01
CA THR A 212 3.94 2.66 23.69
C THR A 212 4.17 4.16 23.43
N ILE A 213 4.98 4.84 24.26
CA ILE A 213 5.36 6.24 24.02
C ILE A 213 6.10 6.38 22.69
N SER A 214 7.05 5.48 22.43
CA SER A 214 7.83 5.53 21.18
C SER A 214 6.95 5.33 19.95
N ASN A 215 6.05 4.34 19.99
CA ASN A 215 5.16 4.02 18.88
C ASN A 215 4.13 5.13 18.65
N GLY A 216 3.52 5.67 19.71
CA GLY A 216 2.60 6.80 19.63
C GLY A 216 3.27 8.04 19.03
N ALA A 217 4.49 8.36 19.45
CA ALA A 217 5.22 9.49 18.87
C ALA A 217 5.68 9.27 17.42
N VAL A 218 5.94 8.02 16.99
CA VAL A 218 6.15 7.71 15.57
C VAL A 218 4.86 7.93 14.80
N TYR A 219 3.75 7.37 15.27
CA TYR A 219 2.43 7.53 14.65
C TYR A 219 2.03 9.01 14.52
N ASP A 220 2.12 9.78 15.60
CA ASP A 220 1.80 11.21 15.65
C ASP A 220 2.68 12.09 14.74
N THR A 221 3.80 11.55 14.25
CA THR A 221 4.71 12.25 13.34
C THR A 221 4.78 11.65 11.94
N ALA A 222 4.15 10.49 11.70
CA ALA A 222 4.16 9.81 10.41
C ALA A 222 2.76 9.69 9.78
N VAL A 223 1.70 9.81 10.59
CA VAL A 223 0.30 9.73 10.17
C VAL A 223 -0.36 11.09 10.40
N SER A 224 -0.75 11.74 9.32
CA SER A 224 -1.34 13.08 9.29
C SER A 224 -2.60 13.15 10.16
N PRO A 225 -2.69 14.15 11.06
CA PRO A 225 -3.89 14.38 11.84
C PRO A 225 -5.04 15.06 11.08
N LEU A 226 -4.82 15.45 9.84
CA LEU A 226 -5.84 16.07 9.00
C LEU A 226 -6.75 15.05 8.31
N VAL A 227 -6.34 13.78 8.26
CA VAL A 227 -7.19 12.70 7.77
C VAL A 227 -8.15 12.30 8.89
N ASP A 228 -9.45 12.29 8.59
CA ASP A 228 -10.48 11.96 9.57
C ASP A 228 -10.41 10.48 9.98
N ALA A 229 -10.64 10.20 11.26
CA ALA A 229 -10.58 8.87 11.83
C ALA A 229 -11.95 8.22 12.07
N ALA A 230 -13.03 9.00 12.00
CA ALA A 230 -14.40 8.54 12.23
C ALA A 230 -15.00 7.96 10.94
N GLU A 231 -14.84 8.65 9.82
CA GLU A 231 -15.50 8.33 8.54
C GLU A 231 -14.55 8.55 7.35
N PHE A 232 -14.86 7.95 6.20
CA PHE A 232 -14.13 8.17 4.96
C PHE A 232 -14.41 9.58 4.44
N GLN A 233 -13.35 10.30 4.06
CA GLN A 233 -13.46 11.64 3.48
C GLN A 233 -13.14 11.61 1.99
N PRO A 234 -14.00 12.19 1.12
CA PRO A 234 -13.71 12.31 -0.29
C PRO A 234 -12.66 13.40 -0.54
N VAL A 235 -11.63 13.06 -1.31
CA VAL A 235 -10.68 13.99 -1.93
C VAL A 235 -11.12 14.17 -3.38
N SER A 236 -11.42 15.41 -3.76
CA SER A 236 -12.14 15.75 -5.00
C SER A 236 -11.27 16.55 -5.95
N PHE A 237 -11.45 16.33 -7.25
CA PHE A 237 -10.79 17.07 -8.33
C PHE A 237 -11.82 17.43 -9.40
N ASP A 238 -11.79 18.69 -9.83
CA ASP A 238 -12.48 19.12 -11.05
C ASP A 238 -11.78 18.47 -12.26
N GLY A 239 -12.48 17.56 -12.92
CA GLY A 239 -11.91 16.69 -13.97
C GLY A 239 -11.50 17.44 -15.24
N LEU A 240 -11.84 18.72 -15.35
CA LEU A 240 -11.54 19.55 -16.51
C LEU A 240 -10.42 20.56 -16.24
N THR A 241 -10.23 20.97 -14.99
CA THR A 241 -9.34 22.09 -14.66
C THR A 241 -8.24 21.76 -13.67
N ASP A 242 -8.43 20.77 -12.80
CA ASP A 242 -7.43 20.44 -11.79
C ASP A 242 -6.25 19.66 -12.38
N THR A 243 -5.06 20.05 -11.93
CA THR A 243 -3.82 19.34 -12.25
C THR A 243 -2.98 19.14 -11.00
N VAL A 244 -2.22 18.05 -10.96
CA VAL A 244 -1.38 17.69 -9.83
C VAL A 244 0.03 17.41 -10.30
N GLU A 245 0.99 18.15 -9.77
CA GLU A 245 2.42 17.89 -9.98
C GLU A 245 2.92 16.79 -9.03
N TYR A 246 3.46 15.72 -9.58
CA TYR A 246 4.03 14.63 -8.81
C TYR A 246 5.15 13.92 -9.56
N GLU A 247 6.26 13.63 -8.88
CA GLU A 247 7.44 12.96 -9.46
C GLU A 247 7.97 13.58 -10.77
N GLY A 248 7.80 14.90 -10.93
CA GLY A 248 8.25 15.64 -12.12
C GLY A 248 7.31 15.55 -13.31
N ARG A 249 6.09 15.05 -13.11
CA ARG A 249 5.02 14.94 -14.11
C ARG A 249 3.75 15.65 -13.63
N THR A 250 3.06 16.29 -14.58
CA THR A 250 1.70 16.81 -14.39
C THR A 250 0.68 15.70 -14.63
N TYR A 251 -0.21 15.48 -13.67
CA TYR A 251 -1.34 14.55 -13.77
C TYR A 251 -2.66 15.30 -13.87
N THR A 252 -3.57 14.83 -14.72
CA THR A 252 -4.92 15.37 -14.91
C THR A 252 -5.94 14.32 -14.48
N PRO A 253 -6.30 14.27 -13.19
CA PRO A 253 -7.26 13.29 -12.71
C PRO A 253 -8.67 13.60 -13.24
N ARG A 254 -9.33 12.61 -13.83
CA ARG A 254 -10.71 12.73 -14.32
C ARG A 254 -11.34 11.36 -14.60
N CYS A 255 -12.66 11.33 -14.70
CA CYS A 255 -13.40 10.17 -15.19
C CYS A 255 -13.48 10.12 -16.73
N ALA A 256 -13.83 8.93 -17.24
CA ALA A 256 -13.65 8.57 -18.64
C ALA A 256 -14.53 9.33 -19.64
N PHE A 257 -15.76 9.66 -19.27
CA PHE A 257 -16.77 10.15 -20.20
C PHE A 257 -17.12 11.61 -19.91
N ASP A 258 -17.45 12.35 -20.96
CA ASP A 258 -17.88 13.74 -20.84
C ASP A 258 -19.25 13.83 -20.16
N GLY A 259 -19.47 14.90 -19.38
CA GLY A 259 -20.67 15.17 -18.59
C GLY A 259 -20.65 14.60 -17.16
N ASP A 260 -19.63 13.82 -16.80
CA ASP A 260 -19.34 13.34 -15.44
C ASP A 260 -17.82 13.16 -15.28
N GLU A 261 -17.07 14.25 -15.49
CA GLU A 261 -15.60 14.21 -15.55
C GLU A 261 -14.92 14.25 -14.18
N ASP A 262 -15.60 14.71 -13.15
CA ASP A 262 -15.02 14.93 -11.82
C ASP A 262 -14.55 13.62 -11.20
N TYR A 263 -13.38 13.67 -10.55
CA TYR A 263 -12.78 12.50 -9.92
C TYR A 263 -12.71 12.66 -8.41
N HIS A 264 -13.09 11.58 -7.71
CA HIS A 264 -13.06 11.51 -6.26
C HIS A 264 -12.42 10.21 -5.81
N PHE A 265 -11.57 10.25 -4.78
CA PHE A 265 -11.11 9.07 -4.04
C PHE A 265 -11.33 9.29 -2.54
N PHE A 266 -11.30 8.23 -1.73
CA PHE A 266 -11.60 8.36 -0.30
C PHE A 266 -10.42 8.02 0.58
N VAL A 267 -10.34 8.67 1.73
CA VAL A 267 -9.30 8.43 2.73
C VAL A 267 -9.87 8.33 4.12
N LYS A 268 -9.31 7.44 4.92
CA LYS A 268 -9.66 7.29 6.33
C LYS A 268 -8.42 7.00 7.16
N ARG A 269 -8.30 7.68 8.29
CA ARG A 269 -7.23 7.50 9.25
C ARG A 269 -7.53 6.28 10.14
N GLY A 270 -6.54 5.42 10.29
CA GLY A 270 -6.55 4.31 11.24
C GLY A 270 -5.69 4.61 12.46
N SER A 271 -5.72 3.77 13.48
CA SER A 271 -4.90 3.93 14.70
C SER A 271 -3.51 3.27 14.62
N GLU A 272 -3.20 2.56 13.53
CA GLU A 272 -1.90 1.92 13.31
C GLU A 272 -1.09 2.64 12.22
N ASN A 273 0.24 2.61 12.32
CA ASN A 273 1.13 3.13 11.29
C ASN A 273 1.26 2.15 10.11
N LYS A 274 0.12 1.80 9.51
CA LYS A 274 -0.01 0.86 8.39
C LYS A 274 -1.03 1.41 7.40
N VAL A 275 -0.88 1.07 6.12
CA VAL A 275 -1.71 1.63 5.04
C VAL A 275 -2.29 0.52 4.18
N VAL A 276 -3.57 0.63 3.83
CA VAL A 276 -4.18 -0.10 2.72
C VAL A 276 -4.37 0.86 1.55
N MET A 277 -3.75 0.57 0.41
CA MET A 277 -4.08 1.15 -0.88
C MET A 277 -5.07 0.20 -1.56
N TYR A 278 -6.36 0.52 -1.48
CA TYR A 278 -7.44 -0.28 -2.07
C TYR A 278 -7.88 0.30 -3.42
N TYR A 279 -7.85 -0.49 -4.48
CA TYR A 279 -8.32 -0.08 -5.81
C TYR A 279 -9.72 -0.66 -6.09
N GLN A 280 -10.68 0.20 -6.42
CA GLN A 280 -12.06 -0.17 -6.68
C GLN A 280 -12.20 -0.96 -7.99
N GLY A 281 -13.11 -1.94 -8.03
CA GLY A 281 -13.48 -2.65 -9.25
C GLY A 281 -14.52 -1.91 -10.09
N GLY A 282 -14.81 -2.44 -11.29
CA GLY A 282 -15.91 -1.93 -12.11
C GLY A 282 -15.74 -2.16 -13.61
N GLY A 283 -15.34 -3.34 -14.06
CA GLY A 283 -15.25 -3.68 -15.48
C GLY A 283 -14.20 -2.90 -16.29
N ALA A 284 -14.27 -2.98 -17.62
CA ALA A 284 -13.36 -2.28 -18.53
C ALA A 284 -13.99 -2.14 -19.93
N CYS A 285 -13.46 -1.24 -20.74
CA CYS A 285 -13.83 -1.12 -22.15
C CYS A 285 -12.60 -0.78 -22.99
N TRP A 286 -12.57 -1.22 -24.25
CA TRP A 286 -11.37 -1.12 -25.09
C TRP A 286 -11.66 -0.86 -26.57
N GLU A 287 -12.92 -0.84 -26.98
CA GLU A 287 -13.32 -0.59 -28.37
C GLU A 287 -14.74 0.01 -28.47
N ASN A 288 -15.21 0.35 -29.68
CA ASN A 288 -16.50 1.03 -29.88
C ASN A 288 -17.69 0.24 -29.34
N LEU A 289 -17.71 -1.08 -29.51
CA LEU A 289 -18.80 -1.92 -29.01
C LEU A 289 -18.82 -2.01 -27.49
N THR A 290 -17.66 -2.17 -26.85
CA THR A 290 -17.58 -2.28 -25.39
C THR A 290 -17.74 -0.91 -24.72
N CYS A 291 -17.10 0.14 -25.23
CA CYS A 291 -17.21 1.48 -24.65
C CYS A 291 -18.54 2.19 -24.96
N GLY A 292 -19.30 1.71 -25.96
CA GLY A 292 -20.62 2.25 -26.30
C GLY A 292 -21.78 1.79 -25.42
N ILE A 293 -21.52 0.92 -24.44
CA ILE A 293 -22.52 0.37 -23.51
C ILE A 293 -21.95 0.33 -22.07
N PRO A 294 -22.78 0.24 -21.02
CA PRO A 294 -22.31 0.32 -19.63
C PRO A 294 -21.70 -1.00 -19.14
N VAL A 295 -20.51 -1.36 -19.64
CA VAL A 295 -19.72 -2.54 -19.21
C VAL A 295 -18.66 -2.20 -18.16
N CYS A 296 -18.47 -0.92 -17.90
CA CYS A 296 -17.55 -0.42 -16.89
C CYS A 296 -18.20 0.69 -16.08
N LYS A 297 -17.64 0.92 -14.90
CA LYS A 297 -17.96 2.08 -14.08
C LYS A 297 -17.41 3.35 -14.72
N ASN A 298 -18.26 4.36 -14.81
CA ASN A 298 -18.03 5.55 -15.63
C ASN A 298 -18.12 6.89 -14.87
N GLY A 299 -18.32 6.86 -13.55
CA GLY A 299 -18.36 8.03 -12.68
C GLY A 299 -17.80 7.72 -11.30
N ALA A 300 -17.39 8.75 -10.56
CA ALA A 300 -16.83 8.66 -9.22
C ALA A 300 -17.69 9.44 -8.22
N ASP A 301 -18.86 8.92 -7.86
CA ASP A 301 -19.83 9.65 -7.04
C ASP A 301 -19.40 9.66 -5.55
N PRO A 302 -19.19 10.84 -4.94
CA PRO A 302 -18.71 10.95 -3.55
C PRO A 302 -19.71 10.42 -2.50
N ILE A 303 -20.96 10.14 -2.87
CA ILE A 303 -22.00 9.58 -2.02
C ILE A 303 -22.10 8.08 -2.25
N SER A 304 -22.34 7.62 -3.48
CA SER A 304 -22.59 6.19 -3.72
C SER A 304 -21.33 5.33 -3.64
N ASP A 305 -20.15 5.94 -3.79
CA ASP A 305 -18.88 5.24 -3.74
C ASP A 305 -18.21 5.30 -2.37
N ASP A 306 -18.86 5.97 -1.41
CA ASP A 306 -18.38 6.08 -0.04
C ASP A 306 -18.20 4.68 0.58
N PRO A 307 -16.97 4.29 0.96
CA PRO A 307 -16.71 3.00 1.56
C PRO A 307 -17.46 2.76 2.89
N ASP A 308 -17.90 3.81 3.60
CA ASP A 308 -18.72 3.66 4.82
C ASP A 308 -20.11 3.05 4.55
N LEU A 309 -20.55 2.98 3.28
CA LEU A 309 -21.77 2.27 2.91
C LEU A 309 -21.63 0.74 2.91
N ALA A 310 -20.39 0.22 2.95
CA ALA A 310 -20.13 -1.21 2.94
C ALA A 310 -20.11 -1.78 4.37
N SER A 311 -20.81 -2.90 4.58
CA SER A 311 -20.96 -3.52 5.90
C SER A 311 -20.64 -5.03 5.91
N THR A 312 -19.80 -5.48 4.97
CA THR A 312 -19.44 -6.90 4.82
C THR A 312 -17.99 -7.07 4.39
N GLY A 313 -17.44 -8.26 4.65
CA GLY A 313 -16.05 -8.61 4.32
C GLY A 313 -15.05 -7.66 4.98
N PHE A 314 -13.94 -7.42 4.31
CA PHE A 314 -12.89 -6.50 4.77
C PHE A 314 -13.27 -5.03 4.67
N ALA A 315 -14.37 -4.69 3.99
CA ALA A 315 -14.91 -3.34 4.01
C ALA A 315 -15.62 -3.00 5.33
N ASP A 316 -16.12 -4.01 6.07
CA ASP A 316 -16.62 -3.81 7.42
C ASP A 316 -15.47 -3.64 8.42
N LEU A 317 -15.11 -2.38 8.71
CA LEU A 317 -14.08 -2.04 9.69
C LEU A 317 -14.55 -2.22 11.15
N SER A 318 -15.84 -2.49 11.38
CA SER A 318 -16.36 -2.78 12.72
C SER A 318 -16.14 -4.24 13.14
N ASN A 319 -15.92 -5.13 12.18
CA ASN A 319 -15.65 -6.54 12.44
C ASN A 319 -14.27 -6.71 13.13
N PRO A 320 -14.20 -7.27 14.35
CA PRO A 320 -12.94 -7.46 15.07
C PRO A 320 -11.96 -8.40 14.37
N ASP A 321 -12.44 -9.30 13.51
CA ASP A 321 -11.61 -10.26 12.76
C ASP A 321 -11.01 -9.65 11.48
N ASN A 322 -11.42 -8.44 11.10
CA ASN A 322 -10.84 -7.73 9.96
C ASN A 322 -9.40 -7.28 10.27
N PRO A 323 -8.37 -7.77 9.53
CA PRO A 323 -6.98 -7.43 9.80
C PRO A 323 -6.67 -5.94 9.51
N PHE A 324 -7.51 -5.27 8.73
CA PHE A 324 -7.31 -3.90 8.27
C PHE A 324 -8.11 -2.86 9.07
N ARG A 325 -8.96 -3.27 10.03
CA ARG A 325 -9.89 -2.37 10.75
C ARG A 325 -9.27 -1.12 11.38
N ASN A 326 -7.99 -1.20 11.76
CA ASN A 326 -7.27 -0.12 12.42
C ASN A 326 -6.24 0.57 11.50
N TRP A 327 -6.17 0.19 10.23
CA TRP A 327 -5.16 0.71 9.31
C TRP A 327 -5.66 2.01 8.68
N ASN A 328 -4.74 2.84 8.20
CA ASN A 328 -5.09 3.94 7.33
C ASN A 328 -5.51 3.37 5.98
N ILE A 329 -6.53 3.92 5.35
CA ILE A 329 -7.06 3.41 4.08
C ILE A 329 -7.11 4.54 3.08
N VAL A 330 -6.57 4.29 1.89
CA VAL A 330 -6.76 5.09 0.69
C VAL A 330 -7.52 4.23 -0.29
N PHE A 331 -8.79 4.59 -0.52
CA PHE A 331 -9.69 3.91 -1.45
C PHE A 331 -9.65 4.67 -2.78
N VAL A 332 -8.98 4.08 -3.76
CA VAL A 332 -8.83 4.61 -5.11
C VAL A 332 -10.05 4.21 -5.94
N THR A 333 -10.97 5.16 -6.12
CA THR A 333 -12.19 4.98 -6.92
C THR A 333 -11.85 4.75 -8.38
N TYR A 334 -12.71 4.02 -9.08
CA TYR A 334 -12.54 3.69 -10.48
C TYR A 334 -13.65 4.29 -11.34
N CYS A 335 -13.28 4.97 -12.43
CA CYS A 335 -14.26 5.53 -13.37
C CYS A 335 -13.69 5.71 -14.78
N THR A 336 -12.60 4.99 -15.11
CA THR A 336 -11.77 5.25 -16.30
C THR A 336 -11.76 4.10 -17.30
N CYS A 337 -12.44 2.99 -16.99
CA CYS A 337 -12.63 1.83 -17.88
C CYS A 337 -11.34 1.16 -18.40
N ASP A 338 -10.20 1.41 -17.73
CA ASP A 338 -8.83 1.07 -18.13
C ASP A 338 -8.01 0.39 -17.01
N ILE A 339 -8.70 -0.31 -16.10
CA ILE A 339 -8.10 -1.09 -15.01
C ILE A 339 -7.08 -0.34 -14.14
N HIS A 340 -7.31 0.98 -13.94
CA HIS A 340 -6.48 1.90 -13.13
C HIS A 340 -5.10 2.25 -13.70
N TYR A 341 -4.81 1.91 -14.96
CA TYR A 341 -3.44 2.13 -15.48
C TYR A 341 -3.40 2.70 -16.91
N GLY A 342 -4.56 2.95 -17.51
CA GLY A 342 -4.63 3.67 -18.77
C GLY A 342 -4.19 5.13 -18.66
N ASP A 343 -3.63 5.63 -19.75
CA ASP A 343 -3.29 7.03 -19.95
C ASP A 343 -3.36 7.40 -21.44
N ALA A 344 -4.58 7.38 -21.96
CA ALA A 344 -4.88 7.62 -23.37
C ALA A 344 -6.24 8.32 -23.52
N ASP A 345 -6.31 9.29 -24.44
CA ASP A 345 -7.59 9.77 -24.93
C ASP A 345 -7.89 9.04 -26.25
N GLN A 346 -9.02 8.33 -26.31
CA GLN A 346 -9.44 7.52 -27.46
C GLN A 346 -10.77 8.01 -28.02
N THR A 347 -10.87 7.98 -29.35
CA THR A 347 -12.15 8.05 -30.05
C THR A 347 -12.39 6.71 -30.70
N TYR A 348 -13.34 5.94 -30.16
CA TYR A 348 -13.68 4.63 -30.67
C TYR A 348 -14.81 4.75 -31.69
N SER A 349 -14.47 4.52 -32.97
CA SER A 349 -15.42 4.44 -34.08
C SER A 349 -15.80 3.00 -34.41
N GLY A 350 -17.04 2.74 -34.84
CA GLY A 350 -17.46 1.39 -35.16
C GLY A 350 -18.94 1.27 -35.54
N ALA A 351 -19.58 0.22 -35.04
CA ALA A 351 -20.98 -0.08 -35.33
C ALA A 351 -21.96 0.81 -34.53
N LEU A 352 -21.53 1.34 -33.39
CA LEU A 352 -22.22 2.33 -32.59
C LEU A 352 -21.69 3.74 -32.93
N PRO A 353 -22.41 4.82 -32.55
CA PRO A 353 -21.86 6.18 -32.64
C PRO A 353 -20.47 6.28 -32.02
N ASP A 354 -19.63 7.19 -32.52
CA ASP A 354 -18.30 7.41 -31.97
C ASP A 354 -18.39 7.71 -30.47
N VAL A 355 -17.51 7.08 -29.69
CA VAL A 355 -17.42 7.27 -28.24
C VAL A 355 -16.05 7.84 -27.91
N ASN A 356 -16.02 8.98 -27.24
CA ASN A 356 -14.80 9.55 -26.70
C ASN A 356 -14.60 9.03 -25.27
N VAL A 357 -13.39 8.55 -24.99
CA VAL A 357 -13.04 7.98 -23.70
C VAL A 357 -11.68 8.52 -23.27
N ALA A 358 -11.63 9.16 -22.11
CA ALA A 358 -10.40 9.59 -21.45
C ALA A 358 -9.95 8.52 -20.45
N HIS A 359 -9.13 7.57 -20.91
CA HIS A 359 -8.49 6.60 -20.03
C HIS A 359 -7.43 7.31 -19.18
N ARG A 360 -7.75 7.55 -17.90
CA ARG A 360 -6.92 8.32 -16.95
C ARG A 360 -6.65 7.57 -15.66
N GLY A 361 -6.83 6.25 -15.64
CA GLY A 361 -6.64 5.40 -14.48
C GLY A 361 -5.27 5.59 -13.83
N PHE A 362 -4.21 5.67 -14.64
CA PHE A 362 -2.86 5.91 -14.11
C PHE A 362 -2.75 7.29 -13.44
N SER A 363 -3.32 8.33 -14.04
CA SER A 363 -3.34 9.68 -13.45
C SER A 363 -4.11 9.71 -12.14
N ASN A 364 -5.30 9.11 -12.11
CA ASN A 364 -6.17 9.00 -10.94
C ASN A 364 -5.50 8.26 -9.78
N ALA A 365 -4.79 7.17 -10.07
CA ALA A 365 -4.03 6.42 -9.08
C ALA A 365 -2.82 7.20 -8.56
N LYS A 366 -2.07 7.89 -9.44
CA LYS A 366 -0.87 8.66 -9.02
C LYS A 366 -1.22 9.87 -8.17
N VAL A 367 -2.37 10.52 -8.35
CA VAL A 367 -2.80 11.59 -7.43
C VAL A 367 -3.20 11.04 -6.05
N ALA A 368 -3.82 9.85 -6.00
CA ALA A 368 -4.12 9.18 -4.74
C ALA A 368 -2.84 8.69 -4.02
N GLU A 369 -1.86 8.16 -4.77
CA GLU A 369 -0.54 7.77 -4.26
C GLU A 369 0.21 8.98 -3.68
N LYS A 370 0.20 10.12 -4.37
CA LYS A 370 0.77 11.38 -3.86
C LYS A 370 0.15 11.75 -2.52
N PHE A 371 -1.18 11.78 -2.45
CA PHE A 371 -1.90 12.09 -1.20
C PHE A 371 -1.49 11.12 -0.10
N ALA A 372 -1.47 9.82 -0.39
CA ALA A 372 -1.08 8.78 0.55
C ALA A 372 0.33 9.01 1.09
N ARG A 373 1.29 9.30 0.22
CA ARG A 373 2.69 9.56 0.58
C ARG A 373 2.87 10.81 1.43
N GLU A 374 2.08 11.85 1.17
CA GLU A 374 2.13 13.11 1.93
C GLU A 374 1.46 13.00 3.31
N ASN A 375 0.49 12.10 3.47
CA ASN A 375 -0.26 11.94 4.72
C ASN A 375 0.18 10.73 5.56
N PHE A 376 0.82 9.73 4.95
CA PHE A 376 1.33 8.52 5.59
C PHE A 376 2.79 8.32 5.19
N LEU A 377 3.69 9.04 5.88
CA LEU A 377 5.06 9.24 5.38
C LEU A 377 5.92 7.97 5.41
N ASN A 378 5.83 7.20 6.49
CA ASN A 378 6.68 6.04 6.73
C ASN A 378 5.89 4.90 7.41
N PRO A 379 4.87 4.33 6.73
CA PRO A 379 4.12 3.21 7.26
C PRO A 379 5.06 2.03 7.53
N ASP A 380 4.81 1.26 8.58
CA ASP A 380 5.56 0.02 8.84
C ASP A 380 5.18 -1.06 7.81
N VAL A 381 3.90 -1.12 7.43
CA VAL A 381 3.35 -2.08 6.47
C VAL A 381 2.39 -1.39 5.50
N VAL A 382 2.47 -1.78 4.23
CA VAL A 382 1.58 -1.35 3.16
C VAL A 382 0.94 -2.58 2.54
N MET A 383 -0.40 -2.64 2.54
CA MET A 383 -1.19 -3.60 1.76
C MET A 383 -1.70 -2.90 0.51
N VAL A 384 -1.34 -3.42 -0.67
CA VAL A 384 -1.81 -2.96 -1.97
C VAL A 384 -2.78 -4.01 -2.47
N THR A 385 -4.05 -3.68 -2.55
CA THR A 385 -5.07 -4.64 -2.97
C THR A 385 -6.22 -3.95 -3.69
N GLY A 386 -7.12 -4.72 -4.26
CA GLY A 386 -8.25 -4.23 -5.02
C GLY A 386 -8.98 -5.39 -5.64
N SER A 387 -10.24 -5.18 -6.02
CA SER A 387 -11.12 -6.23 -6.53
C SER A 387 -11.43 -6.03 -8.00
N SER A 388 -11.49 -7.11 -8.78
CA SER A 388 -11.84 -7.08 -10.21
C SER A 388 -10.86 -6.19 -11.01
N ALA A 389 -11.34 -5.20 -11.76
CA ALA A 389 -10.52 -4.16 -12.40
C ALA A 389 -9.49 -3.53 -11.44
N GLY A 390 -9.86 -3.33 -10.17
CA GLY A 390 -8.99 -2.82 -9.13
C GLY A 390 -7.90 -3.81 -8.69
N GLY A 391 -8.14 -5.12 -8.81
CA GLY A 391 -7.12 -6.14 -8.55
C GLY A 391 -5.97 -6.08 -9.56
N TYR A 392 -6.25 -5.70 -10.81
CA TYR A 392 -5.21 -5.41 -11.80
C TYR A 392 -4.46 -4.13 -11.44
N GLY A 393 -5.20 -3.05 -11.12
CA GLY A 393 -4.62 -1.81 -10.62
C GLY A 393 -3.67 -2.02 -9.45
N ALA A 394 -4.07 -2.85 -8.47
CA ALA A 394 -3.24 -3.20 -7.32
C ALA A 394 -1.95 -3.92 -7.71
N LEU A 395 -2.00 -4.88 -8.64
CA LEU A 395 -0.81 -5.59 -9.10
C LEU A 395 0.16 -4.65 -9.85
N PHE A 396 -0.35 -3.80 -10.74
CA PHE A 396 0.49 -2.87 -11.51
C PHE A 396 1.06 -1.72 -10.68
N HIS A 397 0.24 -1.08 -9.86
CA HIS A 397 0.72 -0.04 -8.94
C HIS A 397 1.58 -0.63 -7.82
N GLY A 398 1.34 -1.88 -7.43
CA GLY A 398 2.18 -2.61 -6.48
C GLY A 398 3.66 -2.66 -6.89
N GLY A 399 3.96 -2.64 -8.19
CA GLY A 399 5.34 -2.57 -8.70
C GLY A 399 6.00 -1.20 -8.51
N LEU A 400 5.22 -0.15 -8.25
CA LEU A 400 5.69 1.22 -8.02
C LEU A 400 5.83 1.55 -6.53
N ILE A 401 4.98 0.95 -5.69
CA ILE A 401 4.87 1.22 -4.25
C ILE A 401 6.19 1.05 -3.46
N PRO A 402 7.06 0.05 -3.72
CA PRO A 402 8.37 -0.02 -3.04
C PRO A 402 9.27 1.20 -3.25
N LYS A 403 9.05 2.02 -4.28
CA LYS A 403 9.78 3.28 -4.49
C LYS A 403 9.17 4.44 -3.70
N VAL A 404 7.86 4.39 -3.45
CA VAL A 404 7.08 5.34 -2.65
C VAL A 404 7.47 5.22 -1.17
N TRP A 405 7.50 3.98 -0.67
CA TRP A 405 7.85 3.67 0.71
C TRP A 405 8.96 2.60 0.81
N PRO A 406 10.23 2.97 0.56
CA PRO A 406 11.31 1.99 0.45
C PRO A 406 11.66 1.25 1.75
N ALA A 407 11.22 1.75 2.90
CA ALA A 407 11.49 1.15 4.21
C ALA A 407 10.34 0.30 4.76
N SER A 408 9.20 0.27 4.06
CA SER A 408 8.00 -0.45 4.48
C SER A 408 8.03 -1.89 4.02
N GLU A 409 7.35 -2.74 4.78
CA GLU A 409 6.95 -4.05 4.27
C GLU A 409 5.79 -3.87 3.28
N VAL A 410 5.94 -4.36 2.05
CA VAL A 410 4.92 -4.24 1.00
C VAL A 410 4.30 -5.60 0.72
N ASN A 411 2.98 -5.66 0.86
CA ASN A 411 2.15 -6.82 0.59
C ASN A 411 1.19 -6.46 -0.56
N VAL A 412 1.12 -7.28 -1.61
CA VAL A 412 0.28 -7.05 -2.79
C VAL A 412 -0.64 -8.24 -3.01
N ILE A 413 -1.95 -8.01 -3.11
CA ILE A 413 -2.94 -9.05 -3.42
C ILE A 413 -3.86 -8.54 -4.53
N GLY A 414 -3.87 -9.22 -5.68
CA GLY A 414 -4.92 -9.05 -6.69
C GLY A 414 -6.12 -9.94 -6.39
N ASP A 415 -7.30 -9.37 -6.14
CA ASP A 415 -8.56 -10.11 -5.98
C ASP A 415 -9.31 -10.18 -7.31
N ALA A 416 -9.48 -11.40 -7.84
CA ALA A 416 -10.13 -11.69 -9.11
C ALA A 416 -9.44 -10.99 -10.31
N SER A 417 -8.11 -11.11 -10.40
CA SER A 417 -7.29 -10.38 -11.40
C SER A 417 -6.07 -11.14 -11.93
N ASN A 418 -6.15 -12.47 -12.10
CA ASN A 418 -5.01 -13.29 -12.58
C ASN A 418 -4.48 -12.89 -13.97
N GLY A 419 -5.32 -12.24 -14.79
CA GLY A 419 -4.95 -11.84 -16.16
C GLY A 419 -5.22 -12.90 -17.22
N VAL A 420 -6.27 -13.69 -17.05
CA VAL A 420 -6.76 -14.57 -18.11
C VAL A 420 -7.38 -13.72 -19.22
N ILE A 421 -6.63 -13.56 -20.31
CA ILE A 421 -7.01 -12.84 -21.53
C ILE A 421 -6.62 -13.66 -22.76
N THR A 422 -7.19 -13.35 -23.93
CA THR A 422 -6.74 -13.97 -25.18
C THR A 422 -5.44 -13.32 -25.66
N PRO A 423 -4.57 -14.05 -26.39
CA PRO A 423 -3.38 -13.44 -27.00
C PRO A 423 -3.72 -12.31 -27.98
N ASP A 424 -4.87 -12.39 -28.63
CA ASP A 424 -5.38 -11.37 -29.54
C ASP A 424 -5.71 -10.07 -28.78
N PHE A 425 -6.42 -10.17 -27.65
CA PHE A 425 -6.71 -9.03 -26.79
C PHE A 425 -5.42 -8.33 -26.32
N LEU A 426 -4.42 -9.09 -25.86
CA LEU A 426 -3.14 -8.52 -25.43
C LEU A 426 -2.42 -7.76 -26.56
N GLN A 427 -2.46 -8.28 -27.79
CA GLN A 427 -1.75 -7.70 -28.92
C GLN A 427 -2.50 -6.52 -29.57
N ASN A 428 -3.82 -6.58 -29.63
CA ASN A 428 -4.62 -5.71 -30.48
C ASN A 428 -5.51 -4.73 -29.70
N GLU A 429 -5.92 -5.06 -28.47
CA GLU A 429 -6.86 -4.25 -27.70
C GLU A 429 -6.21 -3.57 -26.49
N PHE A 430 -5.36 -4.28 -25.76
CA PHE A 430 -4.64 -3.76 -24.60
C PHE A 430 -3.83 -2.47 -24.89
N PRO A 431 -3.18 -2.32 -26.07
CA PRO A 431 -2.47 -1.08 -26.41
C PRO A 431 -3.36 0.17 -26.49
N ASN A 432 -4.68 0.04 -26.62
CA ASN A 432 -5.59 1.18 -26.69
C ASN A 432 -5.56 2.04 -25.42
N TRP A 433 -5.16 1.47 -24.28
CA TRP A 433 -5.00 2.19 -23.01
C TRP A 433 -3.65 2.89 -22.85
N ASN A 434 -2.73 2.78 -23.82
CA ASN A 434 -1.36 3.33 -23.76
C ASN A 434 -0.60 2.90 -22.49
N PHE A 435 -0.75 1.63 -22.14
CA PHE A 435 -0.27 1.05 -20.90
C PHE A 435 1.26 1.11 -20.73
N GLU A 436 1.99 0.77 -21.81
CA GLU A 436 3.45 0.62 -21.80
C GLU A 436 4.20 1.89 -21.42
N ALA A 437 3.64 3.07 -21.71
CA ALA A 437 4.26 4.35 -21.43
C ALA A 437 4.47 4.63 -19.93
N ASN A 438 3.72 3.93 -19.07
CA ASN A 438 3.75 4.11 -17.62
C ASN A 438 4.47 2.97 -16.88
N LEU A 439 4.91 1.92 -17.59
CA LEU A 439 5.63 0.81 -16.99
C LEU A 439 7.01 1.27 -16.49
N PRO A 440 7.47 0.79 -15.32
CA PRO A 440 8.80 1.10 -14.82
C PRO A 440 9.88 0.52 -15.73
N ASP A 441 10.77 1.38 -16.24
CA ASP A 441 11.85 1.04 -17.18
C ASP A 441 13.11 0.48 -16.51
N ASP A 442 13.17 0.52 -15.17
CA ASP A 442 14.27 0.05 -14.35
C ASP A 442 14.05 -1.34 -13.74
N ILE A 443 12.90 -1.97 -13.99
CA ILE A 443 12.58 -3.33 -13.56
C ILE A 443 12.72 -4.29 -14.77
N PRO A 444 13.73 -5.17 -14.79
CA PRO A 444 13.94 -6.08 -15.91
C PRO A 444 12.74 -6.99 -16.15
N GLY A 445 12.31 -7.14 -17.41
CA GLY A 445 11.22 -8.03 -17.81
C GLY A 445 9.82 -7.39 -17.75
N VAL A 446 9.66 -6.23 -17.10
CA VAL A 446 8.34 -5.58 -16.97
C VAL A 446 7.83 -5.07 -18.31
N LEU A 447 8.64 -4.36 -19.10
CA LEU A 447 8.21 -3.89 -20.42
C LEU A 447 7.93 -5.07 -21.35
N GLU A 448 8.82 -6.05 -21.37
CA GLU A 448 8.68 -7.25 -22.21
C GLU A 448 7.43 -8.05 -21.85
N SER A 449 7.05 -8.11 -20.58
CA SER A 449 5.87 -8.86 -20.13
C SER A 449 4.58 -8.43 -20.83
N ILE A 450 4.45 -7.15 -21.16
CA ILE A 450 3.28 -6.56 -21.82
C ILE A 450 3.51 -6.50 -23.34
N ALA A 451 4.64 -5.97 -23.79
CA ALA A 451 4.88 -5.68 -25.21
C ALA A 451 4.95 -6.94 -26.08
N ASN A 452 5.44 -8.06 -25.54
CA ASN A 452 5.55 -9.32 -26.28
C ASN A 452 5.47 -10.57 -25.39
N GLY A 453 5.03 -10.43 -24.14
CA GLY A 453 4.98 -11.47 -23.14
C GLY A 453 3.60 -12.10 -22.96
N THR A 454 3.35 -12.60 -21.76
CA THR A 454 2.09 -13.26 -21.37
C THR A 454 1.14 -12.34 -20.61
N GLY A 455 1.44 -11.03 -20.52
CA GLY A 455 0.66 -10.06 -19.76
C GLY A 455 0.92 -10.17 -18.26
N MET A 456 -0.15 -10.17 -17.46
CA MET A 456 -0.08 -10.13 -15.99
C MET A 456 0.80 -11.20 -15.34
N PRO A 457 0.81 -12.48 -15.78
CA PRO A 457 1.69 -13.48 -15.18
C PRO A 457 3.16 -13.09 -15.28
N ALA A 458 3.66 -12.77 -16.48
CA ALA A 458 5.04 -12.34 -16.69
C ALA A 458 5.35 -11.01 -15.99
N TYR A 459 4.38 -10.08 -15.92
CA TYR A 459 4.55 -8.83 -15.18
C TYR A 459 4.78 -9.11 -13.69
N THR A 460 3.91 -9.93 -13.10
CA THR A 460 3.96 -10.31 -11.68
C THR A 460 5.26 -11.05 -11.37
N GLU A 461 5.71 -11.93 -12.27
CA GLU A 461 7.01 -12.61 -12.15
C GLU A 461 8.17 -11.62 -12.10
N ALA A 462 8.19 -10.64 -13.01
CA ALA A 462 9.25 -9.64 -13.09
C ALA A 462 9.33 -8.78 -11.81
N VAL A 463 8.20 -8.25 -11.34
CA VAL A 463 8.16 -7.38 -10.14
C VAL A 463 8.41 -8.15 -8.85
N ALA A 464 7.87 -9.36 -8.71
CA ALA A 464 8.07 -10.18 -7.51
C ALA A 464 9.54 -10.63 -7.38
N ALA A 465 10.18 -11.00 -8.49
CA ALA A 465 11.61 -11.34 -8.52
C ALA A 465 12.51 -10.13 -8.22
N PHE A 466 12.12 -8.94 -8.69
CA PHE A 466 12.89 -7.71 -8.47
C PHE A 466 12.80 -7.21 -7.01
N TYR A 467 11.66 -7.42 -6.35
CA TYR A 467 11.41 -7.02 -4.96
C TYR A 467 11.31 -8.23 -4.01
N PRO A 468 12.43 -8.87 -3.64
CA PRO A 468 12.42 -10.12 -2.87
C PRO A 468 11.85 -9.97 -1.45
N ASP A 469 11.84 -8.76 -0.89
CA ASP A 469 11.31 -8.47 0.44
C ASP A 469 9.80 -8.11 0.42
N SER A 470 9.20 -7.93 -0.75
CA SER A 470 7.76 -7.73 -0.91
C SER A 470 7.04 -9.08 -1.02
N LYS A 471 5.78 -9.16 -0.61
CA LYS A 471 4.95 -10.37 -0.74
C LYS A 471 3.87 -10.14 -1.78
N TRP A 472 3.75 -11.08 -2.71
CA TRP A 472 2.84 -10.99 -3.85
C TRP A 472 1.85 -12.13 -3.82
N ALA A 473 0.60 -11.84 -4.13
CA ALA A 473 -0.43 -12.85 -4.12
C ALA A 473 -1.55 -12.55 -5.10
N ASN A 474 -2.28 -13.60 -5.43
CA ASN A 474 -3.54 -13.49 -6.13
C ASN A 474 -4.60 -14.37 -5.46
N TYR A 475 -5.82 -13.85 -5.41
CA TYR A 475 -7.02 -14.62 -5.12
C TYR A 475 -7.89 -14.71 -6.37
N SER A 476 -8.48 -15.89 -6.61
CA SER A 476 -9.62 -16.06 -7.52
C SER A 476 -10.46 -17.23 -7.05
N THR A 477 -11.77 -17.22 -7.32
CA THR A 477 -12.49 -18.51 -7.33
C THR A 477 -12.14 -19.29 -8.58
N ALA A 478 -12.34 -20.61 -8.53
CA ALA A 478 -12.00 -21.52 -9.61
C ALA A 478 -12.65 -21.18 -10.95
N TYR A 479 -13.84 -20.57 -10.92
CA TYR A 479 -14.66 -20.27 -12.10
C TYR A 479 -15.22 -18.84 -12.10
N ASP A 480 -14.53 -17.89 -11.46
CA ASP A 480 -14.92 -16.48 -11.26
C ASP A 480 -15.97 -15.98 -12.29
N GLY A 481 -17.21 -15.95 -11.82
CA GLY A 481 -18.41 -16.00 -12.62
C GLY A 481 -19.11 -14.66 -12.80
N GLY A 482 -20.14 -14.66 -13.63
CA GLY A 482 -21.03 -13.53 -13.81
C GLY A 482 -20.70 -12.67 -15.03
N THR A 483 -21.69 -11.88 -15.45
CA THR A 483 -21.61 -11.05 -16.67
C THR A 483 -20.49 -10.01 -16.60
N GLY A 484 -20.27 -9.41 -15.43
CA GLY A 484 -19.18 -8.47 -15.16
C GLY A 484 -17.98 -9.11 -14.43
N GLY A 485 -17.98 -10.44 -14.27
CA GLY A 485 -16.87 -11.19 -13.68
C GLY A 485 -15.82 -11.59 -14.72
N GLN A 486 -14.80 -12.31 -14.27
CA GLN A 486 -13.66 -12.66 -15.11
C GLN A 486 -14.07 -13.55 -16.30
N THR A 487 -14.93 -14.53 -16.06
CA THR A 487 -15.48 -15.38 -17.13
C THR A 487 -16.34 -14.61 -18.13
N GLY A 488 -17.07 -13.58 -17.69
CA GLY A 488 -17.83 -12.70 -18.59
C GLY A 488 -16.93 -11.98 -19.59
N PHE A 489 -15.91 -11.27 -19.09
CA PHE A 489 -14.92 -10.59 -19.94
C PHE A 489 -14.12 -11.56 -20.81
N TYR A 490 -13.71 -12.70 -20.26
CA TYR A 490 -12.98 -13.70 -21.04
C TYR A 490 -13.87 -14.29 -22.15
N ASN A 491 -15.16 -14.51 -21.90
CA ASN A 491 -16.10 -14.99 -22.92
C ASN A 491 -16.32 -13.96 -24.03
N VAL A 492 -16.33 -12.65 -23.71
CA VAL A 492 -16.34 -11.59 -24.72
C VAL A 492 -15.12 -11.71 -25.64
N MET A 493 -13.92 -11.85 -25.07
CA MET A 493 -12.68 -11.99 -25.85
C MET A 493 -12.67 -13.28 -26.70
N LEU A 494 -13.25 -14.38 -26.21
CA LEU A 494 -13.34 -15.64 -26.96
C LEU A 494 -14.31 -15.57 -28.15
N ASN A 495 -15.24 -14.62 -28.16
CA ASN A 495 -16.29 -14.49 -29.17
C ASN A 495 -16.12 -13.24 -30.05
N GLY A 496 -14.87 -12.87 -30.35
CA GLY A 496 -14.57 -11.74 -31.25
C GLY A 496 -15.02 -10.39 -30.67
N ASN A 497 -14.86 -10.24 -29.35
CA ASN A 497 -15.25 -9.08 -28.55
C ASN A 497 -16.73 -8.70 -28.62
N ASP A 498 -17.63 -9.66 -28.92
CA ASP A 498 -19.07 -9.42 -28.83
C ASP A 498 -19.48 -9.23 -27.35
N PRO A 499 -19.90 -8.01 -26.93
CA PRO A 499 -20.28 -7.78 -25.54
C PRO A 499 -21.52 -8.58 -25.11
N ILE A 500 -22.34 -9.07 -26.05
CA ILE A 500 -23.50 -9.92 -25.75
C ILE A 500 -23.05 -11.27 -25.19
N ALA A 501 -21.85 -11.75 -25.55
CA ALA A 501 -21.29 -13.00 -25.03
C ALA A 501 -21.08 -12.98 -23.50
N ALA A 502 -20.99 -11.80 -22.87
CA ALA A 502 -20.97 -11.70 -21.41
C ALA A 502 -22.25 -12.25 -20.77
N LEU A 503 -23.40 -12.22 -21.47
CA LEU A 503 -24.67 -12.75 -20.96
C LEU A 503 -24.68 -14.28 -20.86
N SER A 504 -23.83 -14.96 -21.64
CA SER A 504 -23.61 -16.41 -21.59
C SER A 504 -22.26 -16.76 -20.97
N TRP A 505 -21.75 -15.94 -20.04
CA TRP A 505 -20.44 -16.10 -19.39
C TRP A 505 -20.09 -17.52 -18.93
N TRP A 506 -21.08 -18.34 -18.57
CA TRP A 506 -20.88 -19.74 -18.16
C TRP A 506 -20.23 -20.61 -19.26
N GLU A 507 -20.39 -20.24 -20.53
CA GLU A 507 -19.73 -20.91 -21.66
C GLU A 507 -18.19 -20.77 -21.59
N GLY A 508 -17.71 -19.66 -21.03
CA GLY A 508 -16.30 -19.39 -20.81
C GLY A 508 -15.75 -19.99 -19.51
N SER A 509 -16.59 -20.46 -18.58
CA SER A 509 -16.16 -20.87 -17.23
C SER A 509 -15.08 -21.94 -17.23
N CYS A 510 -15.23 -23.00 -18.02
CA CYS A 510 -14.23 -24.07 -18.05
C CYS A 510 -12.90 -23.65 -18.66
N ALA A 511 -12.95 -22.85 -19.74
CA ALA A 511 -11.75 -22.31 -20.37
C ALA A 511 -11.00 -21.37 -19.41
N PHE A 512 -11.73 -20.44 -18.77
CA PHE A 512 -11.18 -19.55 -17.76
C PHE A 512 -10.56 -20.34 -16.60
N GLY A 513 -11.30 -21.27 -15.99
CA GLY A 513 -10.82 -22.02 -14.82
C GLY A 513 -9.59 -22.87 -15.13
N SER A 514 -9.44 -23.36 -16.37
CA SER A 514 -8.19 -24.00 -16.80
C SER A 514 -7.04 -23.00 -16.89
N GLN A 515 -7.24 -21.85 -17.53
CA GLN A 515 -6.18 -20.85 -17.72
C GLN A 515 -5.78 -20.17 -16.42
N MET A 516 -6.73 -19.81 -15.57
CA MET A 516 -6.48 -19.19 -14.26
C MET A 516 -5.59 -20.09 -13.40
N ARG A 517 -5.92 -21.39 -13.29
CA ARG A 517 -5.10 -22.34 -12.52
C ARG A 517 -3.70 -22.46 -13.09
N LEU A 518 -3.57 -22.62 -14.41
CA LEU A 518 -2.27 -22.70 -15.07
C LEU A 518 -1.42 -21.46 -14.77
N GLN A 519 -1.97 -20.26 -14.95
CA GLN A 519 -1.26 -19.01 -14.67
C GLN A 519 -0.83 -18.91 -13.20
N ALA A 520 -1.72 -19.19 -12.25
CA ALA A 520 -1.40 -19.15 -10.82
C ALA A 520 -0.28 -20.15 -10.44
N THR A 521 -0.36 -21.38 -10.96
CA THR A 521 0.65 -22.42 -10.67
C THR A 521 1.99 -22.15 -11.35
N ASP A 522 1.96 -21.63 -12.59
CA ASP A 522 3.18 -21.34 -13.36
C ASP A 522 3.92 -20.15 -12.76
N THR A 523 3.23 -19.07 -12.42
CA THR A 523 3.84 -17.91 -11.72
C THR A 523 4.42 -18.31 -10.37
N HIS A 524 3.72 -19.15 -9.59
CA HIS A 524 4.29 -19.68 -8.34
C HIS A 524 5.54 -20.53 -8.60
N THR A 525 5.52 -21.39 -9.61
CA THR A 525 6.67 -22.23 -9.98
C THR A 525 7.87 -21.38 -10.40
N ALA A 526 7.64 -20.33 -11.19
CA ALA A 526 8.68 -19.40 -11.61
C ALA A 526 9.30 -18.66 -10.42
N ILE A 527 8.48 -18.14 -9.49
CA ILE A 527 8.96 -17.35 -8.35
C ILE A 527 9.57 -18.20 -7.24
N SER A 528 9.01 -19.38 -6.93
CA SER A 528 9.54 -20.29 -5.92
C SER A 528 10.93 -20.84 -6.28
N ALA A 529 11.28 -20.85 -7.56
CA ALA A 529 12.61 -21.18 -8.04
C ALA A 529 13.64 -20.04 -7.84
N THR A 530 13.20 -18.83 -7.48
CA THR A 530 14.08 -17.70 -7.18
C THR A 530 14.39 -17.62 -5.68
N PRO A 531 15.47 -16.91 -5.28
CA PRO A 531 15.73 -16.62 -3.87
C PRO A 531 14.62 -15.80 -3.18
N ALA A 532 13.76 -15.11 -3.93
CA ALA A 532 12.66 -14.32 -3.39
C ALA A 532 11.57 -15.21 -2.78
N ASN A 533 11.13 -16.25 -3.51
CA ASN A 533 10.08 -17.19 -3.10
C ASN A 533 8.87 -16.51 -2.42
N ASN A 534 8.43 -15.39 -2.98
CA ASN A 534 7.53 -14.43 -2.36
C ASN A 534 6.17 -14.30 -3.05
N TYR A 535 5.80 -15.26 -3.92
CA TYR A 535 4.49 -15.32 -4.56
C TYR A 535 3.65 -16.50 -4.06
N ARG A 536 2.39 -16.26 -3.72
CA ARG A 536 1.38 -17.29 -3.38
C ARG A 536 0.06 -17.06 -4.10
N TYR A 537 -0.78 -18.09 -4.18
CA TYR A 537 -2.15 -17.95 -4.67
C TYR A 537 -3.17 -18.58 -3.72
N TYR A 538 -4.40 -18.09 -3.78
CA TYR A 538 -5.57 -18.65 -3.12
C TYR A 538 -6.66 -18.90 -4.17
N ILE A 539 -6.96 -20.17 -4.44
CA ILE A 539 -8.02 -20.57 -5.37
C ILE A 539 -9.23 -21.05 -4.57
N GLY A 540 -10.26 -20.21 -4.48
CA GLY A 540 -11.51 -20.54 -3.80
C GLY A 540 -12.46 -21.41 -4.64
N THR A 541 -13.42 -22.05 -3.99
CA THR A 541 -14.43 -22.87 -4.66
C THR A 541 -15.46 -22.02 -5.43
N GLY A 542 -16.00 -22.59 -6.51
CA GLY A 542 -17.18 -22.05 -7.19
C GLY A 542 -16.88 -20.89 -8.13
N SER A 543 -17.85 -19.99 -8.23
CA SER A 543 -17.94 -18.96 -9.28
C SER A 543 -18.08 -17.54 -8.72
N ARG A 544 -17.80 -17.32 -7.43
CA ARG A 544 -17.89 -15.96 -6.87
C ARG A 544 -16.94 -15.01 -7.59
N HIS A 545 -17.45 -13.86 -8.01
CA HIS A 545 -16.62 -12.75 -8.41
C HIS A 545 -16.25 -11.90 -7.20
N THR A 546 -14.95 -11.80 -6.92
CA THR A 546 -14.34 -11.04 -5.82
C THR A 546 -14.67 -11.54 -4.40
N MET A 547 -13.78 -11.30 -3.45
CA MET A 547 -14.02 -11.64 -2.04
C MET A 547 -13.92 -10.48 -1.06
N TYR A 548 -13.32 -9.34 -1.41
CA TYR A 548 -13.04 -8.28 -0.43
C TYR A 548 -14.29 -7.79 0.31
N GLY A 549 -15.40 -7.58 -0.41
CA GLY A 549 -16.69 -7.16 0.16
C GLY A 549 -17.56 -8.32 0.68
N SER A 550 -17.04 -9.53 0.84
CA SER A 550 -17.80 -10.73 1.19
C SER A 550 -17.46 -11.25 2.58
N ASN A 551 -18.46 -11.65 3.38
CA ASN A 551 -18.18 -12.38 4.64
C ASN A 551 -17.58 -13.77 4.41
N LYS A 552 -17.59 -14.29 3.17
CA LYS A 552 -16.88 -15.53 2.84
C LYS A 552 -15.38 -15.47 3.15
N VAL A 553 -14.79 -14.27 3.26
CA VAL A 553 -13.38 -14.16 3.70
C VAL A 553 -13.15 -14.71 5.11
N TYR A 554 -14.18 -14.72 5.95
CA TYR A 554 -14.16 -15.24 7.32
C TYR A 554 -14.74 -16.65 7.43
N ASP A 555 -15.70 -16.99 6.57
CA ASP A 555 -16.52 -18.20 6.76
C ASP A 555 -16.16 -19.35 5.81
N ALA A 556 -15.66 -19.04 4.61
CA ALA A 556 -15.39 -20.06 3.59
C ALA A 556 -14.01 -20.68 3.84
N VAL A 557 -14.02 -21.94 4.25
CA VAL A 557 -12.82 -22.75 4.46
C VAL A 557 -12.47 -23.47 3.17
N GLU A 558 -11.29 -23.18 2.63
CA GLU A 558 -10.76 -23.77 1.41
C GLU A 558 -9.42 -24.43 1.68
N GLY A 559 -9.26 -25.69 1.29
CA GLY A 559 -7.98 -26.40 1.42
C GLY A 559 -7.41 -26.41 2.85
N THR A 560 -6.10 -26.60 2.96
CA THR A 560 -5.35 -26.56 4.22
C THR A 560 -3.92 -26.07 4.04
N VAL A 561 -3.38 -25.31 5.00
CA VAL A 561 -1.94 -24.95 5.09
C VAL A 561 -1.41 -25.49 6.42
N GLY A 562 -0.29 -26.21 6.39
CA GLY A 562 0.26 -26.86 7.59
C GLY A 562 -0.66 -27.91 8.25
N GLY A 563 -1.72 -28.33 7.57
CA GLY A 563 -2.76 -29.22 8.10
C GLY A 563 -3.94 -28.50 8.77
N GLU A 564 -3.94 -27.17 8.80
CA GLU A 564 -5.05 -26.34 9.30
C GLU A 564 -5.91 -25.84 8.15
N ALA A 565 -7.23 -25.83 8.35
CA ALA A 565 -8.21 -25.33 7.39
C ALA A 565 -8.03 -23.83 7.16
N GLN A 566 -8.15 -23.36 5.92
CA GLN A 566 -7.78 -21.99 5.56
C GLN A 566 -8.96 -21.16 5.06
N THR A 567 -9.30 -20.11 5.79
CA THR A 567 -10.11 -19.01 5.26
C THR A 567 -9.22 -17.98 4.55
N VAL A 568 -9.82 -17.04 3.83
CA VAL A 568 -9.04 -15.93 3.23
C VAL A 568 -8.43 -15.05 4.31
N VAL A 569 -9.13 -14.82 5.43
CA VAL A 569 -8.61 -14.03 6.55
C VAL A 569 -7.42 -14.71 7.23
N ASP A 570 -7.46 -16.04 7.40
CA ASP A 570 -6.34 -16.79 7.96
C ASP A 570 -5.10 -16.65 7.07
N TRP A 571 -5.27 -16.87 5.76
CA TRP A 571 -4.21 -16.76 4.78
C TRP A 571 -3.60 -15.36 4.68
N ILE A 572 -4.42 -14.30 4.80
CA ILE A 572 -3.92 -12.91 4.86
C ILE A 572 -3.17 -12.65 6.17
N ASN A 573 -3.65 -13.14 7.31
CA ASN A 573 -2.95 -13.01 8.59
C ASN A 573 -1.60 -13.73 8.56
N GLU A 574 -1.52 -14.90 7.93
CA GLU A 574 -0.28 -15.62 7.65
C GLU A 574 0.66 -14.81 6.77
N MET A 575 0.16 -14.21 5.68
CA MET A 575 0.93 -13.31 4.82
C MET A 575 1.51 -12.15 5.64
N LEU A 576 0.71 -11.48 6.47
CA LEU A 576 1.13 -10.34 7.29
C LEU A 576 2.12 -10.73 8.39
N ALA A 577 2.06 -11.97 8.89
CA ALA A 577 3.00 -12.50 9.88
C ALA A 577 4.27 -13.10 9.25
N TYR A 578 4.25 -13.41 7.95
CA TYR A 578 5.32 -14.12 7.27
C TYR A 578 6.61 -13.31 7.24
N ASN A 579 7.71 -13.90 7.72
CA ASN A 579 9.04 -13.33 7.59
C ASN A 579 9.91 -14.22 6.69
N PRO A 580 10.26 -13.79 5.47
CA PRO A 580 11.08 -14.59 4.55
C PRO A 580 12.44 -14.98 5.14
N ALA A 581 13.02 -14.14 6.01
CA ALA A 581 14.32 -14.38 6.64
C ALA A 581 14.25 -15.32 7.86
N ALA A 582 13.06 -15.55 8.42
CA ALA A 582 12.84 -16.39 9.58
C ALA A 582 11.38 -16.91 9.59
N PRO A 583 11.01 -17.87 8.71
CA PRO A 583 9.64 -18.30 8.55
C PRO A 583 9.18 -19.11 9.78
N ALA A 584 8.62 -18.41 10.75
CA ALA A 584 8.00 -19.02 11.94
C ALA A 584 6.53 -19.40 11.70
N THR A 585 5.86 -18.67 10.79
CA THR A 585 4.49 -18.93 10.34
C THR A 585 4.53 -19.41 8.89
N PRO A 586 3.87 -20.52 8.53
CA PRO A 586 3.74 -20.90 7.12
C PRO A 586 2.84 -19.88 6.41
N TRP A 587 3.22 -19.50 5.19
CA TRP A 587 2.34 -18.83 4.24
C TRP A 587 2.52 -19.57 2.91
N ASP A 588 1.49 -20.32 2.51
CA ASP A 588 1.56 -21.27 1.39
C ASP A 588 0.35 -21.11 0.46
N ASN A 589 0.38 -21.78 -0.69
CA ASN A 589 -0.71 -21.75 -1.64
C ASN A 589 -1.94 -22.48 -1.09
N VAL A 590 -3.12 -21.92 -1.36
CA VAL A 590 -4.41 -22.54 -1.03
C VAL A 590 -5.15 -22.86 -2.32
N SER A 591 -5.72 -24.05 -2.39
CA SER A 591 -6.61 -24.44 -3.47
C SER A 591 -7.80 -25.20 -2.91
N CYS A 592 -8.99 -24.88 -3.43
CA CYS A 592 -10.21 -25.62 -3.21
C CYS A 592 -10.02 -27.13 -3.40
N THR A 593 -10.69 -27.91 -2.56
CA THR A 593 -10.77 -29.38 -2.72
C THR A 593 -11.92 -29.77 -3.64
N ASP A 594 -13.06 -29.10 -3.52
CA ASP A 594 -14.22 -29.24 -4.40
C ASP A 594 -14.46 -27.94 -5.15
N CYS A 595 -13.61 -27.68 -6.15
CA CYS A 595 -13.62 -26.41 -6.88
C CYS A 595 -14.90 -26.18 -7.70
N GLY A 596 -15.64 -27.24 -8.03
CA GLY A 596 -16.87 -27.15 -8.82
C GLY A 596 -18.10 -26.76 -8.00
N LEU A 597 -18.06 -26.90 -6.68
CA LEU A 597 -19.19 -26.57 -5.81
C LEU A 597 -19.56 -25.08 -5.91
N VAL A 598 -20.80 -24.78 -6.26
CA VAL A 598 -21.30 -23.41 -6.29
C VAL A 598 -21.92 -23.09 -4.94
N LEU A 599 -21.33 -22.14 -4.22
CA LEU A 599 -21.79 -21.77 -2.88
C LEU A 599 -23.00 -20.83 -2.96
N PRO A 600 -23.83 -20.75 -1.90
CA PRO A 600 -24.92 -19.79 -1.85
C PRO A 600 -24.45 -18.36 -2.14
N GLY A 601 -25.21 -17.67 -2.98
CA GLY A 601 -24.92 -16.30 -3.43
C GLY A 601 -23.88 -16.18 -4.54
N ASP A 602 -23.30 -17.29 -5.01
CA ASP A 602 -22.39 -17.24 -6.16
C ASP A 602 -23.15 -17.08 -7.48
N PRO A 603 -22.55 -16.40 -8.48
CA PRO A 603 -23.07 -16.34 -9.83
C PRO A 603 -23.35 -17.73 -10.41
N ALA A 604 -24.57 -17.94 -10.91
CA ALA A 604 -24.97 -19.12 -11.66
C ALA A 604 -25.99 -18.74 -12.75
N PRO A 605 -26.13 -19.53 -13.83
CA PRO A 605 -27.20 -19.34 -14.81
C PRO A 605 -28.59 -19.41 -14.16
N ALA A 606 -29.56 -18.66 -14.68
CA ALA A 606 -30.91 -18.62 -14.13
C ALA A 606 -31.67 -19.97 -14.26
N VAL A 607 -31.27 -20.81 -15.21
CA VAL A 607 -31.85 -22.14 -15.45
C VAL A 607 -30.75 -23.18 -15.25
N ILE A 608 -31.06 -24.23 -14.48
CA ILE A 608 -30.15 -25.36 -14.23
C ILE A 608 -30.91 -26.65 -14.58
N PRO A 609 -30.31 -27.59 -15.33
CA PRO A 609 -28.93 -27.57 -15.81
C PRO A 609 -28.71 -26.64 -17.01
N THR A 610 -27.59 -25.94 -17.01
CA THR A 610 -27.04 -25.20 -18.15
C THR A 610 -25.54 -25.46 -18.15
N PRO A 611 -25.01 -26.34 -19.02
CA PRO A 611 -23.61 -26.71 -18.99
C PRO A 611 -22.69 -25.47 -18.97
N PRO A 612 -21.62 -25.47 -18.14
CA PRO A 612 -21.14 -26.58 -17.31
C PRO A 612 -21.87 -26.75 -15.95
N PHE A 613 -22.90 -25.95 -15.65
CA PHE A 613 -23.64 -26.02 -14.39
C PHE A 613 -24.68 -27.15 -14.40
N VAL A 614 -24.55 -28.06 -13.44
CA VAL A 614 -25.42 -29.21 -13.24
C VAL A 614 -26.02 -29.20 -11.83
N ALA A 615 -27.10 -29.96 -11.64
CA ALA A 615 -27.59 -30.26 -10.30
C ALA A 615 -26.56 -31.18 -9.60
N GLY A 616 -26.14 -30.80 -8.41
CA GLY A 616 -25.18 -31.57 -7.61
C GLY A 616 -25.82 -32.67 -6.77
N GLY A 617 -25.05 -33.24 -5.84
CA GLY A 617 -25.48 -34.38 -5.01
C GLY A 617 -26.64 -34.11 -4.01
N GLY A 618 -26.95 -32.85 -3.71
CA GLY A 618 -28.03 -32.43 -2.81
C GLY A 618 -29.21 -31.77 -3.55
N PRO A 619 -30.39 -31.66 -2.89
CA PRO A 619 -31.61 -31.16 -3.53
C PRO A 619 -31.56 -29.70 -4.00
N THR A 620 -30.56 -28.93 -3.56
CA THR A 620 -30.34 -27.53 -3.95
C THR A 620 -28.87 -27.25 -4.30
N SER A 621 -28.02 -28.27 -4.41
CA SER A 621 -26.61 -28.03 -4.73
C SER A 621 -26.45 -27.87 -6.23
N VAL A 622 -25.53 -27.00 -6.61
CA VAL A 622 -25.16 -26.74 -8.00
C VAL A 622 -23.66 -26.97 -8.11
N GLU A 623 -23.25 -27.65 -9.17
CA GLU A 623 -21.87 -28.00 -9.43
C GLU A 623 -21.48 -27.55 -10.85
N ILE A 624 -20.26 -27.05 -11.00
CA ILE A 624 -19.64 -26.76 -12.29
C ILE A 624 -18.79 -27.98 -12.68
N VAL A 625 -19.22 -28.67 -13.73
CA VAL A 625 -18.55 -29.86 -14.23
C VAL A 625 -17.93 -29.55 -15.58
N CYS A 626 -16.61 -29.42 -15.59
CA CYS A 626 -15.83 -29.22 -16.80
C CYS A 626 -15.38 -30.57 -17.39
N PRO A 627 -15.33 -30.68 -18.73
CA PRO A 627 -14.97 -31.92 -19.43
C PRO A 627 -13.50 -32.33 -19.27
#